data_AF-R7UB60-F1
#
_entry.id   AF-R7UB60-F1
#
_cell.length_a   1.000
_cell.length_b   1.000
_cell.length_c   1.000
_cell.angle_alpha   90.00
_cell.angle_beta   90.00
_cell.angle_gamma   90.00
#
_symmetry.space_group_name_H-M   'P 1'
#
loop_
_entity.id
_entity.type
_entity.pdbx_description
1 polymer ?
#
loop_
_entity_poly.entity_id
_entity_poly.type
_entity_poly.pdbx_seq_one_letter_code
_entity_poly.pdbx_strand_id
1 'polypeptide(L)'
;MTSILLVLYEVEARVRLADGQAEEALERALTLPHAEPKLFETIAALAVESPSNNRSLSIRALKVAIKKHMSADCADLEKCSKCFHSLIQLTLNGSSASDAESLEEASVYFIDAINLVEQNVRFGMRKTQFTTVSPQESYPEMQVLWLMTKAWNNGVGLYRYRGYYTSAGGLKEALKWVELAMRFLKHLGPTLRQNYSPKMQQVKEEMLIKMNSQAE
;
A
#
# COMPACT_ATOMS: atom_id res chain seq x y z
N MET A 1 -15.85 -11.94 -23.74
CA MET A 1 -16.52 -10.74 -23.18
C MET A 1 -17.71 -11.10 -22.28
N THR A 2 -18.59 -12.02 -22.68
CA THR A 2 -19.75 -12.46 -21.88
C THR A 2 -19.37 -13.02 -20.51
N SER A 3 -18.33 -13.85 -20.40
CA SER A 3 -17.94 -14.48 -19.13
C SER A 3 -17.42 -13.50 -18.06
N ILE A 4 -16.79 -12.39 -18.46
CA ILE A 4 -16.28 -11.37 -17.52
C ILE A 4 -17.43 -10.61 -16.89
N LEU A 5 -18.40 -10.16 -17.71
CA LEU A 5 -19.59 -9.46 -17.21
C LEU A 5 -20.42 -10.36 -16.30
N LEU A 6 -20.58 -11.64 -16.66
CA LEU A 6 -21.30 -12.61 -15.83
C LEU A 6 -20.67 -12.74 -14.43
N VAL A 7 -19.34 -12.84 -14.34
CA VAL A 7 -18.65 -12.90 -13.05
C VAL A 7 -18.79 -11.59 -12.26
N LEU A 8 -18.74 -10.43 -12.91
CA LEU A 8 -18.95 -9.14 -12.25
C LEU A 8 -20.36 -9.01 -11.65
N TYR A 9 -21.39 -9.34 -12.44
CA TYR A 9 -22.77 -9.33 -11.96
C TYR A 9 -22.99 -10.33 -10.83
N GLU A 10 -22.35 -11.49 -10.93
CA GLU A 10 -22.42 -12.52 -9.91
C GLU A 10 -21.76 -12.05 -8.59
N VAL A 11 -20.57 -11.43 -8.66
CA VAL A 11 -19.92 -10.79 -7.50
C VAL A 11 -20.84 -9.73 -6.91
N GLU A 12 -21.34 -8.79 -7.71
CA GLU A 12 -22.21 -7.70 -7.29
C GLU A 12 -23.46 -8.21 -6.57
N ALA A 13 -24.13 -9.22 -7.14
CA ALA A 13 -25.29 -9.84 -6.52
C ALA A 13 -24.94 -10.49 -5.18
N ARG A 14 -23.86 -11.26 -5.11
CA ARG A 14 -23.47 -11.97 -3.88
C ARG A 14 -23.04 -11.02 -2.76
N VAL A 15 -22.25 -9.99 -3.07
CA VAL A 15 -21.83 -9.02 -2.05
C VAL A 15 -23.03 -8.20 -1.55
N ARG A 16 -23.99 -7.85 -2.42
CA ARG A 16 -25.22 -7.13 -2.01
C ARG A 16 -26.16 -7.98 -1.18
N LEU A 17 -26.25 -9.27 -1.47
CA LEU A 17 -27.07 -10.22 -0.71
C LEU A 17 -26.37 -10.69 0.58
N ALA A 18 -25.14 -10.24 0.85
CA ALA A 18 -24.28 -10.74 1.93
C ALA A 18 -24.15 -12.28 1.91
N ASP A 19 -24.21 -12.86 0.71
CA ASP A 19 -24.06 -14.29 0.49
C ASP A 19 -22.57 -14.64 0.66
N GLY A 20 -22.25 -15.51 1.62
CA GLY A 20 -20.88 -15.92 1.97
C GLY A 20 -20.09 -16.59 0.84
N GLN A 21 -20.71 -16.74 -0.34
CA GLN A 21 -20.17 -17.34 -1.55
C GLN A 21 -19.51 -16.32 -2.49
N ALA A 22 -19.39 -15.04 -2.10
CA ALA A 22 -18.73 -14.01 -2.91
C ALA A 22 -17.25 -14.35 -3.23
N GLU A 23 -16.58 -15.06 -2.32
CA GLU A 23 -15.20 -15.56 -2.53
C GLU A 23 -15.11 -16.56 -3.69
N GLU A 24 -16.13 -17.39 -3.90
CA GLU A 24 -16.13 -18.36 -5.01
C GLU A 24 -16.21 -17.68 -6.37
N ALA A 25 -16.86 -16.52 -6.44
CA ALA A 25 -16.90 -15.72 -7.65
C ALA A 25 -15.53 -15.12 -7.99
N LEU A 26 -14.74 -14.75 -6.96
CA LEU A 26 -13.35 -14.34 -7.16
C LEU A 26 -12.49 -15.52 -7.66
N GLU A 27 -12.67 -16.72 -7.12
CA GLU A 27 -11.98 -17.92 -7.63
C GLU A 27 -12.33 -18.19 -9.10
N ARG A 28 -13.61 -18.06 -9.48
CA ARG A 28 -14.01 -18.14 -10.90
C ARG A 28 -13.40 -17.03 -11.74
N ALA A 29 -13.28 -15.81 -11.22
CA ALA A 29 -12.61 -14.72 -11.93
C ALA A 29 -11.14 -15.05 -12.23
N LEU A 30 -10.45 -15.74 -11.30
CA LEU A 30 -9.06 -16.15 -11.45
C LEU A 30 -8.86 -17.22 -12.54
N THR A 31 -9.86 -18.07 -12.78
CA THR A 31 -9.78 -19.14 -13.81
C THR A 31 -10.16 -18.66 -15.21
N LEU A 32 -10.65 -17.42 -15.36
CA LEU A 32 -11.02 -16.88 -16.67
C LEU A 32 -9.78 -16.68 -17.57
N PRO A 33 -9.84 -17.11 -18.84
CA PRO A 33 -8.80 -16.79 -19.81
C PRO A 33 -8.77 -15.27 -20.03
N HIS A 34 -7.56 -14.70 -20.07
CA HIS A 34 -7.34 -13.25 -20.23
C HIS A 34 -7.97 -12.38 -19.13
N ALA A 35 -8.03 -12.86 -17.89
CA ALA A 35 -8.46 -12.04 -16.76
C ALA A 35 -7.48 -10.87 -16.52
N GLU A 36 -7.85 -9.69 -17.00
CA GLU A 36 -7.07 -8.45 -16.88
C GLU A 36 -7.09 -7.89 -15.45
N PRO A 37 -6.09 -7.10 -15.03
CA PRO A 37 -6.09 -6.44 -13.73
C PRO A 37 -7.37 -5.63 -13.44
N LYS A 38 -7.95 -5.01 -14.47
CA LYS A 38 -9.13 -4.15 -14.36
C LYS A 38 -10.37 -4.88 -13.83
N LEU A 39 -10.50 -6.17 -14.14
CA LEU A 39 -11.55 -7.03 -13.59
C LEU A 39 -11.47 -7.05 -12.06
N PHE A 40 -10.28 -7.29 -11.52
CA PHE A 40 -10.07 -7.40 -10.07
C PHE A 40 -10.17 -6.05 -9.35
N GLU A 41 -9.75 -4.96 -9.98
CA GLU A 41 -10.04 -3.60 -9.49
C GLU A 41 -11.55 -3.36 -9.34
N THR A 42 -12.34 -3.85 -10.30
CA THR A 42 -13.80 -3.69 -10.30
C THR A 42 -14.45 -4.57 -9.23
N ILE A 43 -14.02 -5.83 -9.10
CA ILE A 43 -14.45 -6.72 -8.01
C ILE A 43 -14.16 -6.10 -6.65
N ALA A 44 -12.97 -5.51 -6.47
CA ALA A 44 -12.61 -4.84 -5.23
C ALA A 44 -13.54 -3.66 -4.92
N ALA A 45 -13.84 -2.82 -5.91
CA ALA A 45 -14.77 -1.71 -5.74
C ALA A 45 -16.18 -2.19 -5.34
N LEU A 46 -16.73 -3.17 -6.05
CA LEU A 46 -18.05 -3.74 -5.75
C LEU A 46 -18.11 -4.34 -4.33
N ALA A 47 -17.02 -4.95 -3.88
CA ALA A 47 -16.95 -5.57 -2.57
C ALA A 47 -17.05 -4.57 -1.41
N VAL A 48 -16.69 -3.30 -1.60
CA VAL A 48 -16.74 -2.27 -0.56
C VAL A 48 -17.84 -1.22 -0.78
N GLU A 49 -18.61 -1.34 -1.87
CA GLU A 49 -19.78 -0.51 -2.09
C GLU A 49 -20.83 -0.74 -1.00
N SER A 50 -21.37 0.35 -0.44
CA SER A 50 -22.46 0.22 0.54
C SER A 50 -23.67 -0.47 -0.12
N PRO A 51 -24.32 -1.45 0.54
CA PRO A 51 -24.18 -1.84 1.95
C PRO A 51 -23.24 -3.03 2.23
N SER A 52 -22.52 -3.58 1.24
CA SER A 52 -21.85 -4.88 1.35
C SER A 52 -20.62 -4.88 2.27
N ASN A 53 -19.79 -3.83 2.20
CA ASN A 53 -18.58 -3.61 3.02
C ASN A 53 -17.70 -4.86 3.26
N ASN A 54 -17.56 -5.73 2.25
CA ASN A 54 -16.76 -6.93 2.27
C ASN A 54 -15.26 -6.61 2.03
N ARG A 55 -14.60 -6.17 3.12
CA ARG A 55 -13.19 -5.77 3.10
C ARG A 55 -12.24 -6.91 2.71
N SER A 56 -12.48 -8.14 3.18
CA SER A 56 -11.58 -9.28 2.90
C SER A 56 -11.52 -9.58 1.40
N LEU A 57 -12.69 -9.66 0.75
CA LEU A 57 -12.79 -9.88 -0.69
C LEU A 57 -12.09 -8.75 -1.47
N SER A 58 -12.29 -7.50 -1.06
CA SER A 58 -11.64 -6.35 -1.69
C SER A 58 -10.12 -6.39 -1.57
N ILE A 59 -9.59 -6.71 -0.39
CA ILE A 59 -8.14 -6.85 -0.17
C ILE A 59 -7.56 -7.94 -1.07
N ARG A 60 -8.21 -9.12 -1.14
CA ARG A 60 -7.78 -10.22 -2.01
C ARG A 60 -7.80 -9.81 -3.48
N ALA A 61 -8.87 -9.18 -3.94
CA ALA A 61 -8.99 -8.73 -5.33
C ALA A 61 -7.93 -7.69 -5.69
N LEU A 62 -7.65 -6.71 -4.82
CA LEU A 62 -6.58 -5.72 -5.04
C LEU A 62 -5.18 -6.36 -5.10
N LYS A 63 -4.88 -7.34 -4.24
CA LYS A 63 -3.61 -8.09 -4.30
C LYS A 63 -3.43 -8.79 -5.65
N VAL A 64 -4.50 -9.38 -6.18
CA VAL A 64 -4.48 -10.01 -7.50
C VAL A 64 -4.28 -8.96 -8.59
N ALA A 65 -4.96 -7.81 -8.52
CA ALA A 65 -4.80 -6.71 -9.47
C ALA A 65 -3.34 -6.22 -9.50
N ILE A 66 -2.71 -6.00 -8.34
CA ILE A 66 -1.31 -5.58 -8.21
C ILE A 66 -0.39 -6.61 -8.86
N LYS A 67 -0.54 -7.90 -8.51
CA LYS A 67 0.28 -8.98 -9.08
C LYS A 67 0.16 -9.03 -10.61
N LYS A 68 -1.05 -8.85 -11.15
CA LYS A 68 -1.28 -8.86 -12.60
C LYS A 68 -0.67 -7.64 -13.31
N HIS A 69 -0.80 -6.45 -12.73
CA HIS A 69 -0.14 -5.24 -13.25
C HIS A 69 1.38 -5.38 -13.27
N MET A 70 1.96 -6.00 -12.23
CA MET A 70 3.40 -6.26 -12.16
C MET A 70 3.88 -7.35 -13.12
N SER A 71 3.02 -8.33 -13.46
CA SER A 71 3.37 -9.43 -14.37
C SER A 71 3.22 -9.08 -15.86
N ALA A 72 2.66 -7.91 -16.19
CA ALA A 72 2.53 -7.47 -17.57
C ALA A 72 3.92 -7.10 -18.15
N ASP A 73 4.10 -7.27 -19.47
CA ASP A 73 5.36 -6.99 -20.17
C ASP A 73 5.87 -5.55 -19.93
N CYS A 74 4.93 -4.63 -19.68
CA CYS A 74 5.20 -3.28 -19.18
C CYS A 74 4.36 -3.05 -17.93
N ALA A 75 5.00 -3.01 -16.76
CA ALA A 75 4.31 -2.79 -15.50
C ALA A 75 3.70 -1.38 -15.45
N ASP A 76 2.38 -1.29 -15.32
CA ASP A 76 1.66 -0.02 -15.15
C ASP A 76 1.79 0.45 -13.69
N LEU A 77 2.82 1.24 -13.42
CA LEU A 77 3.15 1.71 -12.06
C LEU A 77 2.11 2.69 -11.53
N GLU A 78 1.43 3.43 -12.41
CA GLU A 78 0.35 4.33 -12.01
C GLU A 78 -0.83 3.52 -11.48
N LYS A 79 -1.27 2.48 -12.20
CA LYS A 79 -2.35 1.61 -11.71
C LYS A 79 -1.94 0.79 -10.49
N CYS A 80 -0.70 0.29 -10.44
CA CYS A 80 -0.15 -0.34 -9.24
C CYS A 80 -0.25 0.60 -8.03
N SER A 81 0.16 1.85 -8.19
CA SER A 81 0.15 2.84 -7.11
C SER A 81 -1.27 3.10 -6.58
N LYS A 82 -2.26 3.20 -7.48
CA LYS A 82 -3.68 3.34 -7.11
C LYS A 82 -4.20 2.12 -6.35
N CYS A 83 -3.81 0.91 -6.78
CA CYS A 83 -4.19 -0.32 -6.09
C CYS A 83 -3.57 -0.39 -4.68
N PHE A 84 -2.28 -0.06 -4.53
CA PHE A 84 -1.63 0.01 -3.21
C PHE A 84 -2.27 1.07 -2.30
N HIS A 85 -2.58 2.25 -2.85
CA HIS A 85 -3.27 3.31 -2.11
C HIS A 85 -4.61 2.81 -1.56
N SER A 86 -5.45 2.20 -2.40
CA SER A 86 -6.74 1.64 -1.98
C SER A 86 -6.57 0.51 -0.96
N LEU A 87 -5.59 -0.37 -1.16
CA LEU A 87 -5.29 -1.48 -0.27
C LEU A 87 -4.90 -0.99 1.14
N ILE A 88 -3.99 -0.02 1.21
CA ILE A 88 -3.54 0.60 2.46
C ILE A 88 -4.69 1.36 3.15
N GLN A 89 -5.50 2.11 2.39
CA GLN A 89 -6.65 2.82 2.95
C GLN A 89 -7.67 1.85 3.54
N LEU A 90 -8.00 0.77 2.82
CA LEU A 90 -8.92 -0.26 3.33
C LEU A 90 -8.38 -0.89 4.60
N THR A 91 -7.08 -1.18 4.65
CA THR A 91 -6.49 -1.81 5.82
C THR A 91 -6.48 -0.89 7.04
N LEU A 92 -6.14 0.39 6.87
CA LEU A 92 -6.05 1.33 7.99
C LEU A 92 -7.41 1.91 8.44
N ASN A 93 -8.42 1.93 7.57
CA ASN A 93 -9.73 2.52 7.88
C ASN A 93 -10.74 1.49 8.40
N GLY A 94 -10.55 0.20 8.12
CA GLY A 94 -11.56 -0.84 8.39
C GLY A 94 -11.55 -1.40 9.82
N SER A 95 -10.70 -0.89 10.70
CA SER A 95 -10.62 -1.21 12.12
C SER A 95 -10.45 0.09 12.89
N SER A 96 -10.77 0.11 14.20
CA SER A 96 -10.28 1.19 15.07
C SER A 96 -8.78 1.31 14.82
N ALA A 97 -8.31 2.42 14.24
CA ALA A 97 -6.99 2.66 13.63
C ALA A 97 -5.77 2.44 14.57
N SER A 98 -5.72 1.30 15.24
CA SER A 98 -5.02 1.01 16.49
C SER A 98 -4.95 -0.49 16.80
N ASP A 99 -5.64 -1.36 16.04
CA ASP A 99 -5.45 -2.81 16.13
C ASP A 99 -4.06 -3.18 15.58
N ALA A 100 -3.32 -3.98 16.35
CA ALA A 100 -1.96 -4.35 15.99
C ALA A 100 -1.92 -5.15 14.68
N GLU A 101 -2.96 -5.95 14.42
CA GLU A 101 -3.07 -6.79 13.22
C GLU A 101 -3.21 -5.96 11.94
N SER A 102 -4.11 -4.96 11.88
CA SER A 102 -4.20 -4.11 10.68
C SER A 102 -2.96 -3.23 10.49
N LEU A 103 -2.27 -2.83 11.57
CA LEU A 103 -0.99 -2.12 11.44
C LEU A 103 0.10 -3.03 10.87
N GLU A 104 0.22 -4.26 11.35
CA GLU A 104 1.17 -5.24 10.81
C GLU A 104 0.85 -5.54 9.34
N GLU A 105 -0.42 -5.79 9.01
CA GLU A 105 -0.89 -6.02 7.64
C GLU A 105 -0.56 -4.81 6.73
N ALA A 106 -0.88 -3.58 7.18
CA ALA A 106 -0.55 -2.38 6.43
C ALA A 106 0.96 -2.25 6.22
N SER A 107 1.77 -2.56 7.24
CA SER A 107 3.23 -2.47 7.15
C SER A 107 3.80 -3.33 6.02
N VAL A 108 3.23 -4.53 5.80
CA VAL A 108 3.59 -5.40 4.68
C VAL A 108 3.32 -4.70 3.35
N TYR A 109 2.16 -4.06 3.19
CA TYR A 109 1.84 -3.32 1.96
C TYR A 109 2.73 -2.10 1.73
N PHE A 110 3.12 -1.39 2.79
CA PHE A 110 4.12 -0.31 2.68
C PHE A 110 5.48 -0.86 2.26
N ILE A 111 5.92 -2.00 2.79
CA ILE A 111 7.18 -2.66 2.42
C ILE A 111 7.14 -3.08 0.95
N ASP A 112 6.05 -3.69 0.49
CA ASP A 112 5.89 -4.06 -0.92
C ASP A 112 5.92 -2.84 -1.84
N ALA A 113 5.25 -1.76 -1.46
CA ALA A 113 5.23 -0.52 -2.23
C ALA A 113 6.63 0.14 -2.31
N ILE A 114 7.39 0.24 -1.21
CA ILE A 114 8.75 0.81 -1.27
C ILE A 114 9.70 -0.09 -2.07
N ASN A 115 9.57 -1.42 -1.98
CA ASN A 115 10.38 -2.34 -2.76
C ASN A 115 10.12 -2.16 -4.26
N LEU A 116 8.86 -1.95 -4.68
CA LEU A 116 8.53 -1.62 -6.06
C LEU A 116 9.16 -0.29 -6.51
N VAL A 117 9.09 0.76 -5.69
CA VAL A 117 9.71 2.06 -5.97
C VAL A 117 11.24 1.91 -6.13
N GLU A 118 11.90 1.23 -5.18
CA GLU A 118 13.34 1.00 -5.19
C GLU A 118 13.78 0.16 -6.41
N GLN A 119 13.02 -0.87 -6.78
CA GLN A 119 13.29 -1.68 -7.97
C GLN A 119 13.13 -0.85 -9.24
N ASN A 120 12.06 -0.07 -9.37
CA ASN A 120 11.81 0.78 -10.53
C ASN A 120 12.97 1.76 -10.77
N VAL A 121 13.45 2.43 -9.72
CA VAL A 121 14.62 3.31 -9.81
C VAL A 121 15.86 2.56 -10.31
N ARG A 122 16.13 1.35 -9.79
CA ARG A 122 17.27 0.53 -10.23
C ARG A 122 17.17 0.12 -11.70
N PHE A 123 15.98 -0.24 -12.18
CA PHE A 123 15.76 -0.60 -13.59
C PHE A 123 15.82 0.62 -14.51
N GLY A 124 15.25 1.76 -14.11
CA GLY A 124 15.36 3.03 -14.84
C GLY A 124 16.80 3.48 -15.02
N MET A 125 17.63 3.37 -13.98
CA MET A 125 19.07 3.66 -14.05
C MET A 125 19.86 2.73 -14.99
N ARG A 126 19.38 1.50 -15.26
CA ARG A 126 20.02 0.60 -16.24
C ARG A 126 19.63 0.93 -17.68
N LYS A 127 18.44 1.47 -17.93
CA LYS A 127 17.98 1.88 -19.27
C LYS A 127 18.57 3.22 -19.75
N THR A 128 18.98 4.08 -18.81
CA THR A 128 19.53 5.43 -19.11
C THR A 128 20.89 5.47 -19.82
N GLN A 129 21.46 4.32 -20.23
CA GLN A 129 22.65 4.34 -21.09
C GLN A 129 22.32 4.51 -22.58
N PHE A 130 21.07 4.31 -23.03
CA PHE A 130 20.73 4.45 -24.46
C PHE A 130 19.33 4.98 -24.83
N THR A 131 18.41 5.25 -23.89
CA THR A 131 17.08 5.79 -24.24
C THR A 131 16.46 6.65 -23.14
N THR A 132 15.82 7.76 -23.55
CA THR A 132 14.99 8.63 -22.70
C THR A 132 13.86 7.84 -22.03
N VAL A 133 13.88 7.77 -20.70
CA VAL A 133 12.84 7.13 -19.89
C VAL A 133 11.54 7.88 -20.10
N SER A 134 10.50 7.19 -20.55
CA SER A 134 9.19 7.79 -20.75
C SER A 134 8.55 8.08 -19.37
N PRO A 135 7.81 9.18 -19.15
CA PRO A 135 7.21 9.52 -17.86
C PRO A 135 6.33 8.40 -17.25
N GLN A 136 5.78 7.55 -18.11
CA GLN A 136 4.96 6.37 -17.77
C GLN A 136 5.76 5.22 -17.13
N GLU A 137 7.09 5.24 -17.20
CA GLU A 137 7.95 4.18 -16.66
C GLU A 137 8.43 4.45 -15.23
N SER A 138 8.04 5.57 -14.61
CA SER A 138 8.46 5.94 -13.25
C SER A 138 7.31 5.87 -12.26
N TYR A 139 7.59 5.44 -11.03
CA TYR A 139 6.58 5.45 -9.98
C TYR A 139 6.16 6.91 -9.66
N PRO A 140 4.85 7.25 -9.62
CA PRO A 140 4.42 8.63 -9.48
C PRO A 140 4.91 9.28 -8.17
N GLU A 141 5.61 10.41 -8.26
CA GLU A 141 6.20 11.12 -7.11
C GLU A 141 5.15 11.47 -6.04
N MET A 142 3.96 11.92 -6.46
CA MET A 142 2.87 12.26 -5.54
C MET A 142 2.39 11.05 -4.73
N GLN A 143 2.50 9.83 -5.29
CA GLN A 143 2.16 8.59 -4.59
C GLN A 143 3.25 8.22 -3.59
N VAL A 144 4.53 8.42 -3.94
CA VAL A 144 5.65 8.30 -2.98
C VAL A 144 5.47 9.28 -1.82
N LEU A 145 5.08 10.53 -2.10
CA LEU A 145 4.83 11.54 -1.07
C LEU A 145 3.67 11.15 -0.15
N TRP A 146 2.59 10.61 -0.71
CA TRP A 146 1.46 10.11 0.07
C TRP A 146 1.88 8.95 0.99
N LEU A 147 2.61 7.96 0.47
CA LEU A 147 3.12 6.83 1.25
C LEU A 147 4.06 7.29 2.36
N MET A 148 5.01 8.18 2.05
CA MET A 148 5.92 8.78 3.03
C MET A 148 5.13 9.45 4.16
N THR A 149 4.17 10.31 3.81
CA THR A 149 3.38 11.08 4.78
C THR A 149 2.52 10.16 5.66
N LYS A 150 1.91 9.13 5.07
CA LYS A 150 1.11 8.15 5.82
C LYS A 150 1.96 7.30 6.75
N ALA A 151 3.11 6.80 6.30
CA ALA A 151 4.02 6.05 7.15
C ALA A 151 4.55 6.93 8.31
N TRP A 152 4.90 8.17 8.02
CA TRP A 152 5.35 9.14 9.02
C TRP A 152 4.29 9.41 10.09
N ASN A 153 3.06 9.71 9.66
CA ASN A 153 1.97 10.00 10.59
C ASN A 153 1.62 8.79 11.47
N ASN A 154 1.70 7.57 10.94
CA ASN A 154 1.56 6.35 11.76
C ASN A 154 2.68 6.23 12.79
N GLY A 155 3.94 6.41 12.39
CA GLY A 155 5.08 6.34 13.31
C GLY A 155 5.02 7.39 14.43
N VAL A 156 4.76 8.65 14.08
CA VAL A 156 4.61 9.74 15.06
C VAL A 156 3.38 9.53 15.96
N GLY A 157 2.26 9.06 15.39
CA GLY A 157 1.07 8.70 16.15
C GLY A 157 1.35 7.62 17.17
N LEU A 158 1.97 6.51 16.77
CA LEU A 158 2.37 5.42 17.67
C LEU A 158 3.32 5.91 18.76
N TYR A 159 4.29 6.74 18.41
CA TYR A 159 5.20 7.33 19.39
C TYR A 159 4.45 8.20 20.41
N ARG A 160 3.51 9.04 19.97
CA ARG A 160 2.75 9.94 20.86
C ARG A 160 1.74 9.21 21.74
N TYR A 161 1.00 8.26 21.18
CA TYR A 161 -0.11 7.59 21.87
C TYR A 161 0.31 6.32 22.62
N ARG A 162 1.28 5.55 22.09
CA ARG A 162 1.78 4.31 22.70
C ARG A 162 3.13 4.48 23.40
N GLY A 163 4.00 5.37 22.91
CA GLY A 163 5.32 5.63 23.51
C GLY A 163 5.29 6.29 24.89
N TYR A 164 4.13 6.82 25.31
CA TYR A 164 3.96 7.40 26.64
C TYR A 164 3.53 6.39 27.72
N TYR A 165 3.01 5.21 27.35
CA TYR A 165 2.35 4.30 28.30
C TYR A 165 2.80 2.82 28.25
N THR A 166 3.59 2.36 27.28
CA THR A 166 4.02 0.95 27.22
C THR A 166 5.47 0.72 26.78
N SER A 167 5.99 -0.41 27.26
CA SER A 167 7.32 -1.03 27.09
C SER A 167 8.03 -0.81 25.74
N ALA A 168 9.34 -1.07 25.72
CA ALA A 168 10.23 -0.95 24.55
C ALA A 168 9.68 -1.47 23.20
N GLY A 169 8.68 -2.36 23.20
CA GLY A 169 7.97 -2.80 21.98
C GLY A 169 7.20 -1.70 21.25
N GLY A 170 6.53 -0.78 21.95
CA GLY A 170 5.74 0.29 21.31
C GLY A 170 6.61 1.32 20.57
N LEU A 171 7.74 1.67 21.17
CA LEU A 171 8.72 2.58 20.58
C LEU A 171 9.45 1.95 19.38
N LYS A 172 9.79 0.66 19.46
CA LYS A 172 10.33 -0.09 18.32
C LYS A 172 9.38 -0.08 17.13
N GLU A 173 8.08 -0.28 17.38
CA GLU A 173 7.09 -0.26 16.30
C GLU A 173 6.95 1.13 15.67
N ALA A 174 6.92 2.19 16.48
CA ALA A 174 6.94 3.56 15.97
C ALA A 174 8.16 3.85 15.08
N LEU A 175 9.34 3.38 15.50
CA LEU A 175 10.59 3.55 14.74
C LEU A 175 10.58 2.79 13.41
N LYS A 176 9.95 1.60 13.33
CA LYS A 176 9.80 0.90 12.04
C LYS A 176 9.03 1.74 11.02
N TRP A 177 7.94 2.37 11.44
CA TRP A 177 7.13 3.25 10.59
C TRP A 177 7.88 4.52 10.19
N VAL A 178 8.63 5.11 11.12
CA VAL A 178 9.51 6.25 10.82
C VAL A 178 10.60 5.86 9.82
N GLU A 179 11.21 4.69 9.97
CA GLU A 179 12.23 4.20 9.03
C GLU A 179 11.64 3.94 7.63
N LEU A 180 10.43 3.37 7.55
CA LEU A 180 9.72 3.23 6.27
C LEU A 180 9.49 4.59 5.60
N ALA A 181 9.04 5.59 6.35
CA ALA A 181 8.88 6.95 5.82
C ALA A 181 10.21 7.54 5.31
N MET A 182 11.30 7.32 6.06
CA MET A 182 12.65 7.76 5.66
C MET A 182 13.14 7.06 4.39
N ARG A 183 12.74 5.82 4.12
CA ARG A 183 13.03 5.15 2.84
C ARG A 183 12.30 5.83 1.68
N PHE A 184 11.00 6.10 1.80
CA PHE A 184 10.24 6.81 0.76
C PHE A 184 10.78 8.21 0.48
N LEU A 185 11.18 8.96 1.51
CA LEU A 185 11.77 10.29 1.38
C LEU A 185 12.98 10.32 0.42
N LYS A 186 13.79 9.26 0.37
CA LYS A 186 14.97 9.19 -0.52
C LYS A 186 14.59 9.22 -2.00
N HIS A 187 13.37 8.83 -2.33
CA HIS A 187 12.83 8.72 -3.69
C HIS A 187 11.98 9.93 -4.11
N LEU A 188 11.82 10.92 -3.23
CA LEU A 188 11.22 12.20 -3.61
C LEU A 188 12.22 13.05 -4.41
N GLY A 189 11.67 13.90 -5.26
CA GLY A 189 12.43 14.89 -6.02
C GLY A 189 13.20 15.85 -5.09
N PRO A 190 14.26 16.49 -5.61
CA PRO A 190 15.20 17.27 -4.79
C PRO A 190 14.53 18.30 -3.89
N THR A 191 13.55 19.03 -4.39
CA THR A 191 12.83 20.08 -3.67
C THR A 191 12.09 19.54 -2.45
N LEU A 192 11.26 18.51 -2.63
CA LEU A 192 10.49 17.91 -1.53
C LEU A 192 11.44 17.25 -0.52
N ARG A 193 12.45 16.52 -1.01
CA ARG A 193 13.42 15.85 -0.16
C ARG A 193 14.18 16.84 0.74
N GLN A 194 14.65 17.95 0.20
CA GLN A 194 15.35 18.98 0.98
C GLN A 194 14.44 19.64 2.03
N ASN A 195 13.15 19.81 1.72
CA ASN A 195 12.20 20.43 2.64
C ASN A 195 11.82 19.54 3.83
N TYR A 196 11.69 18.22 3.61
CA TYR A 196 11.26 17.28 4.65
C TYR A 196 12.41 16.62 5.41
N SER A 197 13.56 16.38 4.77
CA SER A 197 14.66 15.60 5.34
C SER A 197 15.17 16.11 6.69
N PRO A 198 15.49 17.41 6.88
CA PRO A 198 16.04 17.87 8.14
C PRO A 198 15.09 17.64 9.32
N LYS A 199 13.80 17.96 9.12
CA LYS A 199 12.75 17.82 10.15
C LYS A 199 12.51 16.35 10.50
N MET A 200 12.46 15.49 9.48
CA MET A 200 12.24 14.05 9.72
C MET A 200 13.44 13.38 10.40
N GLN A 201 14.66 13.77 10.03
CA GLN A 201 15.89 13.28 10.68
C GLN A 201 15.95 13.67 12.15
N GLN A 202 15.72 14.95 12.46
CA GLN A 202 15.72 15.44 13.84
C GLN A 202 14.75 14.64 14.73
N VAL A 203 13.50 14.48 14.30
CA VAL A 203 12.49 13.75 15.09
C VAL A 203 12.85 12.28 15.23
N LYS A 204 13.40 11.64 14.19
CA LYS A 204 13.89 10.26 14.28
C LYS A 204 15.01 10.12 15.32
N GLU A 205 15.97 11.05 15.34
CA GLU A 205 17.08 11.06 16.31
C GLU A 205 16.56 11.21 17.74
N GLU A 206 15.61 12.12 17.97
CA GLU A 206 14.97 12.29 19.28
C GLU A 206 14.27 11.00 19.76
N MET A 207 13.59 10.29 18.86
CA MET A 207 12.97 8.99 19.18
C MET A 207 14.00 7.92 19.53
N LEU A 208 15.13 7.87 18.80
CA LEU A 208 16.23 6.93 19.05
C LEU A 208 16.91 7.19 20.40
N ILE A 209 17.16 8.45 20.74
CA ILE A 209 17.74 8.83 22.04
C ILE A 209 16.84 8.33 23.18
N LYS A 210 15.53 8.54 23.09
CA LYS A 210 14.58 8.05 24.09
C LYS A 210 14.51 6.54 24.18
N MET A 211 14.69 5.84 23.06
CA MET A 211 14.73 4.37 23.05
C MET A 211 15.93 3.84 23.82
N ASN A 212 17.09 4.45 23.61
CA ASN A 212 18.31 4.04 24.29
C ASN A 212 18.23 4.33 25.79
N SER A 213 17.64 5.46 26.20
CA SER A 213 17.45 5.78 27.62
C SER A 213 16.44 4.90 28.36
N GLN A 214 15.60 4.13 27.64
CA GLN A 214 14.66 3.16 28.23
C GLN A 214 15.23 1.73 28.28
N ALA A 215 16.40 1.51 27.68
CA ALA A 215 17.08 0.22 27.66
C ALA A 215 18.17 0.08 28.74
N GLU A 216 18.54 1.21 29.38
CA GLU A 216 19.38 1.31 30.58
C GLU A 216 18.54 1.21 31.86
#